data_AF-A0A7V0Z9J9-F1
#
_entry.id   AF-A0A7V0Z9J9-F1
#
_cell.length_a   1.000
_cell.length_b   1.000
_cell.length_c   1.000
_cell.angle_alpha   90.00
_cell.angle_beta   90.00
_cell.angle_gamma   90.00
#
_symmetry.space_group_name_H-M   'P 1'
#
loop_
_entity.id
_entity.type
_entity.pdbx_description
1 polymer ?
#
loop_
_entity_poly.entity_id
_entity_poly.type
_entity_poly.pdbx_seq_one_letter_code
_entity_poly.pdbx_strand_id
1 'polypeptide(L)'
;MWSEEHDSFNHVYGYDLVTDSVFPISTGPGNHSSPVIDGNIVVWHDNRNGPVDIYGYDLSTGVEFPISTASGQQLHPRVSGNLVVWEDHRNGDGSKDIYGYDLSTSTEFPICTDAAEKGSPDISGTTVVWYDYRNGNNPDIYGANIPEPATLSLLAIGGLAMLRRRRK
;
A
#
# COMPACT_ATOMS: atom_id res chain seq x y z
N MET A 1 0.65 -16.09 -6.55
CA MET A 1 -0.66 -15.43 -6.40
C MET A 1 -1.03 -14.78 -7.72
N TRP A 2 -2.33 -14.73 -8.04
CA TRP A 2 -2.85 -14.06 -9.24
C TRP A 2 -4.27 -13.58 -8.97
N SER A 3 -4.82 -12.80 -9.90
CA SER A 3 -6.25 -12.49 -9.96
C SER A 3 -6.88 -13.11 -11.21
N GLU A 4 -8.07 -13.66 -11.09
CA GLU A 4 -8.86 -14.19 -12.22
C GLU A 4 -10.36 -13.95 -12.03
N GLU A 5 -11.11 -13.99 -13.13
CA GLU A 5 -12.55 -13.72 -13.13
C GLU A 5 -13.36 -14.95 -12.70
N HIS A 6 -14.24 -14.76 -11.70
CA HIS A 6 -15.26 -15.70 -11.26
C HIS A 6 -16.54 -14.92 -10.91
N ASP A 7 -17.72 -15.46 -11.21
CA ASP A 7 -19.00 -14.80 -10.88
C ASP A 7 -19.13 -13.33 -11.34
N SER A 8 -18.52 -12.97 -12.48
CA SER A 8 -18.48 -11.61 -13.05
C SER A 8 -17.59 -10.61 -12.30
N PHE A 9 -16.76 -11.08 -11.38
CA PHE A 9 -15.81 -10.30 -10.61
C PHE A 9 -14.40 -10.90 -10.67
N ASN A 10 -13.37 -10.07 -10.62
CA ASN A 10 -12.01 -10.57 -10.40
C ASN A 10 -11.82 -10.91 -8.91
N HIS A 11 -11.21 -12.05 -8.64
CA HIS A 11 -10.87 -12.49 -7.30
C HIS A 11 -9.37 -12.81 -7.22
N VAL A 12 -8.78 -12.60 -6.05
CA VAL A 12 -7.40 -12.96 -5.74
C VAL A 12 -7.35 -14.42 -5.27
N TYR A 13 -6.40 -15.16 -5.83
CA TYR A 13 -6.14 -16.56 -5.49
C TYR A 13 -4.68 -16.79 -5.06
N GLY A 14 -4.53 -17.72 -4.13
CA GLY A 14 -3.27 -18.29 -3.67
C GLY A 14 -3.03 -19.67 -4.28
N TYR A 15 -1.75 -20.00 -4.46
CA TYR A 15 -1.31 -21.36 -4.76
C TYR A 15 -0.34 -21.79 -3.67
N ASP A 16 -0.66 -22.88 -2.99
CA ASP A 16 0.25 -23.51 -2.04
C ASP A 16 1.15 -24.50 -2.79
N LEU A 17 2.46 -24.21 -2.82
CA LEU A 17 3.47 -25.03 -3.49
C LEU A 17 3.81 -26.32 -2.73
N VAL A 18 3.47 -26.41 -1.45
CA VAL A 18 3.70 -27.58 -0.60
C VAL A 18 2.57 -28.57 -0.77
N THR A 19 1.33 -28.11 -0.75
CA THR A 19 0.15 -28.97 -0.89
C THR A 19 -0.35 -29.12 -2.32
N ASP A 20 0.24 -28.40 -3.27
CA ASP A 20 -0.11 -28.40 -4.69
C ASP A 20 -1.59 -28.04 -4.93
N SER A 21 -2.06 -26.99 -4.24
CA SER A 21 -3.48 -26.63 -4.21
C SER A 21 -3.74 -25.13 -4.35
N VAL A 22 -4.81 -24.80 -5.07
CA VAL A 22 -5.36 -23.44 -5.19
C VAL A 22 -6.33 -23.17 -4.04
N PHE A 23 -6.31 -21.95 -3.50
CA PHE A 23 -7.31 -21.49 -2.53
C PHE A 23 -7.68 -20.02 -2.76
N PRO A 24 -8.94 -19.63 -2.51
CA PRO A 24 -9.38 -18.25 -2.66
C PRO A 24 -8.85 -17.38 -1.51
N ILE A 25 -8.44 -16.16 -1.83
CA ILE A 25 -8.10 -15.12 -0.83
C ILE A 25 -9.29 -14.17 -0.64
N SER A 26 -9.89 -13.71 -1.74
CA SER A 26 -11.05 -12.83 -1.73
C SER A 26 -12.28 -13.56 -2.29
N THR A 27 -13.40 -13.55 -1.59
CA THR A 27 -14.63 -14.25 -2.03
C THR A 27 -15.88 -13.33 -2.09
N GLY A 28 -15.70 -12.02 -1.92
CA GLY A 28 -16.79 -11.04 -1.92
C GLY A 28 -17.12 -10.45 -3.30
N PRO A 29 -18.21 -9.68 -3.44
CA PRO A 29 -18.49 -8.92 -4.66
C PRO A 29 -17.44 -7.81 -4.86
N GLY A 30 -17.19 -7.43 -6.12
CA GLY A 30 -16.19 -6.44 -6.50
C GLY A 30 -14.97 -7.07 -7.18
N ASN A 31 -14.30 -6.29 -8.04
CA ASN A 31 -13.04 -6.66 -8.65
C ASN A 31 -11.90 -6.47 -7.67
N HIS A 32 -11.21 -7.57 -7.41
CA HIS A 32 -9.98 -7.66 -6.63
C HIS A 32 -8.80 -7.88 -7.57
N SER A 33 -7.76 -7.04 -7.48
CA SER A 33 -6.63 -7.13 -8.40
C SER A 33 -5.31 -6.67 -7.78
N SER A 34 -4.21 -6.85 -8.53
CA SER A 34 -2.85 -6.44 -8.13
C SER A 34 -2.41 -6.95 -6.74
N PRO A 35 -2.57 -8.26 -6.45
CA PRO A 35 -2.18 -8.78 -5.15
C PRO A 35 -0.67 -8.72 -4.93
N VAL A 36 -0.26 -8.31 -3.74
CA VAL A 36 1.11 -8.36 -3.24
C VAL A 36 1.12 -9.11 -1.91
N ILE A 37 2.24 -9.76 -1.58
CA ILE A 37 2.38 -10.58 -0.38
C ILE A 37 3.76 -10.41 0.26
N ASP A 38 3.79 -10.34 1.59
CA ASP A 38 4.98 -10.55 2.40
C ASP A 38 4.63 -11.37 3.65
N GLY A 39 5.38 -12.46 3.89
CA GLY A 39 5.04 -13.45 4.90
C GLY A 39 3.60 -13.98 4.75
N ASN A 40 2.79 -13.76 5.79
CA ASN A 40 1.38 -14.18 5.81
C ASN A 40 0.41 -13.08 5.36
N ILE A 41 0.90 -11.88 5.04
CA ILE A 41 0.04 -10.74 4.74
C ILE A 41 -0.08 -10.58 3.24
N VAL A 42 -1.31 -10.69 2.76
CA VAL A 42 -1.70 -10.38 1.39
C VAL A 42 -2.39 -9.03 1.36
N VAL A 43 -2.05 -8.18 0.39
CA VAL A 43 -2.70 -6.87 0.16
C VAL A 43 -3.11 -6.75 -1.30
N TRP A 44 -4.28 -6.16 -1.60
CA TRP A 44 -4.79 -6.02 -2.97
C TRP A 44 -5.63 -4.75 -3.17
N HIS A 45 -5.92 -4.45 -4.45
CA HIS A 45 -6.90 -3.45 -4.88
C HIS A 45 -8.31 -4.00 -4.80
N ASP A 46 -9.21 -3.27 -4.17
CA ASP A 46 -10.58 -3.69 -3.96
C ASP A 46 -11.56 -2.59 -4.39
N ASN A 47 -12.47 -2.86 -5.32
CA ASN A 47 -13.46 -1.86 -5.74
C ASN A 47 -14.89 -2.15 -5.25
N ARG A 48 -15.05 -2.99 -4.21
CA ARG A 48 -16.37 -3.39 -3.69
C ARG A 48 -17.22 -2.21 -3.21
N ASN A 49 -16.59 -1.09 -2.82
CA ASN A 49 -17.25 0.09 -2.27
C ASN A 49 -17.32 1.29 -3.24
N GLY A 50 -16.88 1.14 -4.50
CA GLY A 50 -16.83 2.24 -5.48
C GLY A 50 -15.42 2.49 -6.01
N PRO A 51 -14.81 3.67 -5.77
CA PRO A 51 -13.38 3.88 -6.02
C PRO A 51 -12.53 2.77 -5.41
N VAL A 52 -11.35 2.52 -5.99
CA VAL A 52 -10.47 1.44 -5.55
C VAL A 52 -9.94 1.75 -4.14
N ASP A 53 -10.27 0.88 -3.19
CA ASP A 53 -9.76 0.81 -1.82
C ASP A 53 -8.59 -0.20 -1.74
N ILE A 54 -7.95 -0.29 -0.57
CA ILE A 54 -6.95 -1.33 -0.28
C ILE A 54 -7.40 -2.20 0.89
N TYR A 55 -7.38 -3.51 0.67
CA TYR A 55 -7.69 -4.51 1.67
C TYR A 55 -6.51 -5.45 1.89
N GLY A 56 -6.49 -6.06 3.08
CA GLY A 56 -5.52 -7.02 3.52
C GLY A 56 -6.15 -8.33 3.98
N TYR A 57 -5.38 -9.42 3.94
CA TYR A 57 -5.77 -10.74 4.41
C TYR A 57 -4.57 -11.38 5.10
N ASP A 58 -4.78 -11.84 6.33
CA ASP A 58 -3.78 -12.62 7.06
C ASP A 58 -4.03 -14.11 6.84
N LEU A 59 -3.12 -14.76 6.11
CA LEU A 59 -3.15 -16.18 5.79
C LEU A 59 -3.10 -17.08 7.03
N SER A 60 -2.52 -16.60 8.14
CA SER A 60 -2.37 -17.39 9.36
C SER A 60 -3.65 -17.42 10.19
N THR A 61 -4.45 -16.36 10.15
CA THR A 61 -5.72 -16.26 10.87
C THR A 61 -6.93 -16.49 9.97
N GLY A 62 -6.75 -16.39 8.66
CA GLY A 62 -7.82 -16.46 7.66
C GLY A 62 -8.74 -15.23 7.68
N VAL A 63 -8.24 -14.08 8.13
CA VAL A 63 -9.04 -12.87 8.37
C VAL A 63 -8.72 -11.79 7.34
N GLU A 64 -9.76 -11.30 6.66
CA GLU A 64 -9.74 -10.08 5.85
C GLU A 64 -9.92 -8.84 6.72
N PHE A 65 -9.23 -7.75 6.38
CA PHE A 65 -9.35 -6.45 7.06
C PHE A 65 -9.10 -5.29 6.08
N PRO A 66 -9.75 -4.12 6.27
CA PRO A 66 -9.45 -2.94 5.46
C PRO A 66 -8.10 -2.34 5.85
N ILE A 67 -7.30 -1.95 4.85
CA ILE A 67 -6.09 -1.13 5.05
C ILE A 67 -6.46 0.35 4.95
N SER A 68 -7.16 0.73 3.87
CA SER A 68 -7.68 2.08 3.67
C SER A 68 -8.97 2.02 2.86
N THR A 69 -9.97 2.77 3.32
CA THR A 69 -11.24 3.03 2.62
C THR A 69 -11.50 4.54 2.55
N ALA A 70 -10.42 5.33 2.45
CA ALA A 70 -10.51 6.78 2.34
C ALA A 70 -11.13 7.21 1.01
N SER A 71 -11.68 8.42 0.94
CA SER A 71 -12.18 8.97 -0.32
C SER A 71 -11.09 9.00 -1.40
N GLY A 72 -11.49 8.90 -2.67
CA GLY A 72 -10.53 8.83 -3.78
C GLY A 72 -10.05 7.40 -4.03
N GLN A 73 -9.13 7.22 -4.96
CA GLN A 73 -8.52 5.92 -5.25
C GLN A 73 -7.27 5.70 -4.39
N GLN A 74 -7.09 4.48 -3.90
CA GLN A 74 -5.86 4.00 -3.29
C GLN A 74 -5.25 2.91 -4.18
N LEU A 75 -4.07 3.18 -4.73
CA LEU A 75 -3.46 2.44 -5.82
C LEU A 75 -2.05 1.97 -5.48
N HIS A 76 -1.55 1.01 -6.26
CA HIS A 76 -0.19 0.48 -6.16
C HIS A 76 0.27 0.08 -4.73
N PRO A 77 -0.48 -0.77 -3.99
CA PRO A 77 -0.06 -1.21 -2.67
C PRO A 77 1.25 -2.00 -2.74
N ARG A 78 2.10 -1.80 -1.73
CA ARG A 78 3.30 -2.60 -1.46
C ARG A 78 3.35 -2.94 0.02
N VAL A 79 3.92 -4.08 0.36
CA VAL A 79 4.01 -4.55 1.75
C VAL A 79 5.43 -5.02 2.06
N SER A 80 5.93 -4.67 3.24
CA SER A 80 7.15 -5.23 3.82
C SER A 80 7.02 -5.32 5.34
N GLY A 81 7.08 -6.53 5.88
CA GLY A 81 6.82 -6.82 7.28
C GLY A 81 5.45 -6.30 7.72
N ASN A 82 5.45 -5.41 8.71
CA ASN A 82 4.22 -4.80 9.24
C ASN A 82 3.78 -3.52 8.49
N LEU A 83 4.51 -3.08 7.46
CA LEU A 83 4.24 -1.83 6.78
C LEU A 83 3.62 -2.08 5.41
N VAL A 84 2.49 -1.43 5.17
CA VAL A 84 1.86 -1.32 3.85
C VAL A 84 1.99 0.12 3.37
N VAL A 85 2.33 0.35 2.10
CA VAL A 85 2.41 1.69 1.50
C VAL A 85 1.68 1.73 0.17
N TRP A 86 1.12 2.88 -0.18
CA TRP A 86 0.33 3.05 -1.40
C TRP A 86 0.31 4.49 -1.91
N GLU A 87 -0.15 4.61 -3.15
CA GLU A 87 -0.49 5.88 -3.81
C GLU A 87 -1.92 6.26 -3.47
N ASP A 88 -2.14 7.47 -2.96
CA ASP A 88 -3.42 7.90 -2.39
C ASP A 88 -3.96 9.16 -3.07
N HIS A 89 -5.21 9.12 -3.52
CA HIS A 89 -5.86 10.21 -4.25
C HIS A 89 -6.90 10.97 -3.41
N ARG A 90 -6.84 10.89 -2.07
CA ARG A 90 -7.83 11.51 -1.18
C ARG A 90 -7.85 13.03 -1.20
N ASN A 91 -6.76 13.67 -1.64
CA ASN A 91 -6.56 15.12 -1.55
C ASN A 91 -6.87 15.87 -2.86
N GLY A 92 -7.51 15.21 -3.83
CA GLY A 92 -8.09 15.84 -5.04
C GLY A 92 -7.33 15.58 -6.34
N ASP A 93 -7.99 15.91 -7.46
CA ASP A 93 -7.51 15.60 -8.81
C ASP A 93 -6.16 16.26 -9.12
N GLY A 94 -5.16 15.42 -9.43
CA GLY A 94 -3.81 15.84 -9.83
C GLY A 94 -2.76 15.84 -8.72
N SER A 95 -3.15 15.59 -7.46
CA SER A 95 -2.20 15.40 -6.35
C SER A 95 -2.34 13.99 -5.79
N LYS A 96 -1.52 13.08 -6.31
CA LYS A 96 -1.29 11.77 -5.73
C LYS A 96 -0.37 11.93 -4.52
N ASP A 97 -0.71 11.29 -3.41
CA ASP A 97 0.07 11.26 -2.19
C ASP A 97 0.66 9.88 -1.90
N ILE A 98 1.62 9.81 -0.99
CA ILE A 98 2.13 8.52 -0.49
C ILE A 98 1.69 8.37 0.95
N TYR A 99 0.96 7.30 1.23
CA TYR A 99 0.48 6.93 2.56
C TYR A 99 1.02 5.56 2.96
N GLY A 100 0.97 5.30 4.27
CA GLY A 100 1.34 4.03 4.85
C GLY A 100 0.38 3.58 5.95
N TYR A 101 0.42 2.30 6.25
CA TYR A 101 -0.33 1.64 7.31
C TYR A 101 0.60 0.71 8.07
N ASP A 102 0.59 0.82 9.39
CA ASP A 102 1.29 -0.10 10.28
C ASP A 102 0.29 -1.14 10.79
N LEU A 103 0.48 -2.38 10.34
CA LEU A 103 -0.32 -3.55 10.70
C LEU A 103 -0.22 -3.88 12.20
N SER A 104 0.91 -3.57 12.84
CA SER A 104 1.13 -3.88 14.25
C SER A 104 0.38 -2.94 15.19
N THR A 105 0.12 -1.70 14.75
CA THR A 105 -0.64 -0.70 15.51
C THR A 105 -2.00 -0.39 14.89
N SER A 106 -2.34 -1.03 13.79
CA SER A 106 -3.54 -0.76 12.98
C SER A 106 -3.72 0.73 12.68
N THR A 107 -2.63 1.39 12.32
CA THR A 107 -2.59 2.86 12.18
C THR A 107 -2.18 3.27 10.78
N GLU A 108 -3.00 4.11 10.16
CA GLU A 108 -2.68 4.80 8.91
C GLU A 108 -1.93 6.12 9.17
N PHE A 109 -0.96 6.45 8.31
CA PHE A 109 -0.19 7.69 8.41
C PHE A 109 0.25 8.23 7.04
N PRO A 110 0.36 9.57 6.87
CA PRO A 110 0.93 10.16 5.67
C PRO A 110 2.45 9.98 5.64
N ILE A 111 3.00 9.63 4.47
CA ILE A 111 4.46 9.57 4.24
C ILE A 111 4.92 10.84 3.52
N CYS A 112 4.21 11.23 2.46
CA CYS A 112 4.47 12.46 1.74
C CYS A 112 3.14 12.99 1.19
N THR A 113 2.83 14.26 1.47
CA THR A 113 1.58 14.93 1.06
C THR A 113 1.83 16.37 0.61
N ASP A 114 3.02 16.64 0.07
CA ASP A 114 3.30 17.93 -0.55
C ASP A 114 2.53 18.09 -1.87
N ALA A 115 2.44 19.32 -2.36
CA ALA A 115 1.59 19.67 -3.50
C ALA A 115 2.02 19.05 -4.84
N ALA A 116 3.21 18.45 -4.91
CA ALA A 116 3.71 17.85 -6.12
C ALA A 116 3.15 16.44 -6.31
N GLU A 117 2.97 16.04 -7.57
CA GLU A 117 2.58 14.67 -7.90
C GLU A 117 3.71 13.69 -7.53
N LYS A 118 3.30 12.57 -6.94
CA LYS A 118 4.16 11.47 -6.50
C LYS A 118 3.40 10.17 -6.61
N GLY A 119 4.08 9.06 -6.82
CA GLY A 119 3.39 7.79 -6.97
C GLY A 119 4.30 6.61 -7.14
N SER A 120 3.66 5.48 -7.45
CA SER A 120 4.31 4.15 -7.57
C SER A 120 5.32 3.89 -6.44
N PRO A 121 4.88 3.90 -5.17
CA PRO A 121 5.78 3.64 -4.07
C PRO A 121 6.36 2.22 -4.14
N ASP A 122 7.50 2.05 -3.48
CA ASP A 122 8.10 0.76 -3.15
C ASP A 122 8.63 0.79 -1.72
N ILE A 123 8.69 -0.38 -1.07
CA ILE A 123 9.15 -0.52 0.31
C ILE A 123 10.03 -1.76 0.48
N SER A 124 11.08 -1.60 1.28
CA SER A 124 11.89 -2.72 1.78
C SER A 124 12.31 -2.44 3.22
N GLY A 125 11.88 -3.32 4.14
CA GLY A 125 11.98 -3.05 5.57
C GLY A 125 11.23 -1.76 5.91
N THR A 126 11.95 -0.77 6.45
CA THR A 126 11.39 0.54 6.77
C THR A 126 11.67 1.62 5.71
N THR A 127 12.41 1.29 4.65
CA THR A 127 12.77 2.27 3.60
C THR A 127 11.70 2.28 2.53
N VAL A 128 11.08 3.45 2.34
CA VAL A 128 10.09 3.70 1.29
C VAL A 128 10.70 4.61 0.23
N VAL A 129 10.47 4.30 -1.05
CA VAL A 129 10.88 5.12 -2.20
C VAL A 129 9.71 5.39 -3.13
N TRP A 130 9.73 6.52 -3.83
CA TRP A 130 8.68 6.93 -4.78
C TRP A 130 9.25 7.88 -5.85
N TYR A 131 8.55 8.03 -6.97
CA TYR A 131 8.84 9.12 -7.92
C TYR A 131 8.14 10.41 -7.49
N ASP A 132 8.73 11.57 -7.78
CA ASP A 132 8.22 12.86 -7.30
C ASP A 132 8.54 14.02 -8.26
N TYR A 133 7.53 14.83 -8.58
CA TYR A 133 7.62 15.96 -9.52
C TYR A 133 7.93 17.32 -8.87
N ARG A 134 8.30 17.37 -7.59
CA ARG A 134 8.49 18.66 -6.89
C ARG A 134 9.57 19.59 -7.46
N ASN A 135 10.48 19.07 -8.28
CA ASN A 135 11.58 19.84 -8.89
C ASN A 135 11.33 20.19 -10.37
N GLY A 136 10.12 19.99 -10.88
CA GLY A 136 9.73 20.35 -12.26
C GLY A 136 9.10 19.20 -13.02
N ASN A 137 9.15 19.26 -14.35
CA ASN A 137 8.40 18.34 -15.22
C ASN A 137 9.03 16.94 -15.35
N ASN A 138 10.20 16.71 -14.77
CA ASN A 138 10.85 15.40 -14.73
C ASN A 138 10.82 14.89 -13.30
N PRO A 139 10.39 13.64 -13.05
CA PRO A 139 10.35 13.12 -11.71
C PRO A 139 11.74 12.73 -11.24
N ASP A 140 12.02 13.01 -9.96
CA ASP A 140 13.16 12.48 -9.23
C ASP A 140 12.70 11.30 -8.36
N ILE A 141 13.62 10.43 -7.95
CA ILE A 141 13.33 9.41 -6.94
C ILE A 141 13.64 9.96 -5.55
N TYR A 142 12.63 9.93 -4.68
CA TYR A 142 12.71 10.28 -3.28
C TYR A 142 12.56 9.05 -2.39
N GLY A 143 12.91 9.21 -1.12
CA GLY A 143 12.72 8.17 -0.13
C GLY A 143 12.72 8.69 1.30
N ALA A 144 12.08 7.92 2.17
CA ALA A 144 12.02 8.14 3.60
C ALA A 144 12.16 6.82 4.34
N ASN A 145 12.71 6.88 5.54
CA ASN A 145 12.68 5.76 6.47
C ASN A 145 11.49 5.95 7.41
N ILE A 146 10.62 4.96 7.49
CA ILE A 146 9.51 4.95 8.43
C ILE A 146 10.05 4.52 9.80
N PRO A 147 9.91 5.34 10.85
CA PRO A 147 10.34 4.95 12.18
C PRO A 147 9.52 3.74 12.64
N GLU A 148 10.18 2.78 13.29
CA GLU A 148 9.48 1.70 13.99
C GLU A 148 8.42 2.28 14.94
N PRO A 149 7.24 1.63 15.12
CA PRO A 149 6.13 2.18 15.91
C PRO A 149 6.51 2.61 17.34
N ALA A 150 7.54 1.99 17.94
CA ALA A 150 8.08 2.40 19.24
C ALA A 150 8.70 3.83 19.25
N THR A 151 8.95 4.43 18.09
CA THR A 151 9.54 5.76 17.93
C THR A 151 8.56 6.81 17.40
N LEU A 152 7.38 6.40 16.89
CA LEU A 152 6.33 7.32 16.44
C LEU A 152 5.66 8.10 17.60
N SER A 153 5.69 7.57 18.83
CA SER A 153 5.21 8.29 20.02
C SER A 153 6.05 9.51 20.39
N LEU A 154 7.23 9.70 19.79
CA LEU A 154 8.14 10.82 20.09
C LEU A 154 8.18 11.90 19.00
N LEU A 155 7.61 11.66 17.81
CA LEU A 155 7.76 12.53 16.63
C LEU A 155 6.50 13.29 16.21
N ALA A 156 5.47 13.38 17.07
CA ALA A 156 4.22 14.05 16.75
C ALA A 156 4.30 15.59 16.52
N ILE A 157 5.49 16.18 16.38
CA ILE A 157 5.67 17.59 16.01
C ILE A 157 6.87 17.75 15.06
N GLY A 158 6.72 17.33 13.81
CA GLY A 158 7.69 17.62 12.74
C GLY A 158 7.88 16.46 11.78
N GLY A 159 7.38 16.64 10.56
CA GLY A 159 7.36 15.62 9.50
C GLY A 159 8.67 14.84 9.33
N LEU A 160 8.52 13.56 8.96
CA LEU A 160 9.62 12.64 8.69
C LEU A 160 10.69 13.31 7.81
N ALA A 161 11.94 13.27 8.30
CA ALA A 161 13.09 13.80 7.58
C ALA A 161 13.36 12.97 6.31
N MET A 162 13.12 13.58 5.15
CA MET A 162 13.48 13.00 3.84
C MET A 162 15.00 12.89 3.69
N LEU A 163 15.50 11.69 3.38
CA LEU A 163 16.93 11.48 3.11
C LEU A 163 17.18 11.54 1.60
N ARG A 164 17.84 12.60 1.14
CA ARG A 164 18.22 12.77 -0.27
C ARG A 164 19.51 12.00 -0.59
N ARG A 165 19.49 11.09 -1.57
CA ARG A 165 20.71 10.57 -2.20
C ARG A 165 20.92 11.26 -3.55
N ARG A 166 21.78 12.27 -3.62
CA ARG A 166 22.27 12.82 -4.90
C ARG A 166 23.28 11.83 -5.49
N ARG A 167 23.06 11.34 -6.71
CA ARG A 167 24.16 10.76 -7.50
C ARG A 167 25.09 11.91 -7.92
N LYS A 168 26.40 11.70 -7.78
CA LYS A 168 27.45 12.61 -8.24
C LYS A 168 27.54 12.62 -9.75
#